data_AF-A0A2V6WKT5-F1
#
_entry.id   AF-A0A2V6WKT5-F1
#
_cell.length_a   1.000
_cell.length_b   1.000
_cell.length_c   1.000
_cell.angle_alpha   90.00
_cell.angle_beta   90.00
_cell.angle_gamma   90.00
#
_symmetry.space_group_name_H-M   'P 1'
#
loop_
_entity.id
_entity.type
_entity.pdbx_description
1 polymer ?
#
loop_
_entity_poly.entity_id
_entity_poly.type
_entity_poly.pdbx_seq_one_letter_code
_entity_poly.pdbx_strand_id
1 'polypeptide(L)'
;MAAVDEALRRHPFIDPDRLGVLGGSYGGFLTSWIVGHTDRFKAACSERAVNCQYTMFGTSDIGHSFNMVEMGGPLPWEDLARYIERSPLTYAKNIVTPLLIIHSEDDLRCPIEQAEQLFVALKKLRREVRFVRFPGENHEMSRSGKPRHRLERFRHILEWFDAHLEKTPS
;
A
#
# COMPACT_ATOMS: atom_id res chain seq x y z
N MET A 1 -15.25 2.50 6.96
CA MET A 1 -15.47 2.50 5.49
C MET A 1 -16.74 3.24 5.05
N ALA A 2 -17.22 4.24 5.83
CA ALA A 2 -18.54 4.86 5.61
C ALA A 2 -18.74 5.50 4.23
N ALA A 3 -17.70 6.09 3.63
CA ALA A 3 -17.80 6.66 2.29
C ALA A 3 -18.09 5.60 1.20
N VAL A 4 -17.50 4.40 1.34
CA VAL A 4 -17.77 3.28 0.41
C VAL A 4 -19.19 2.74 0.63
N ASP A 5 -19.63 2.63 1.89
CA ASP A 5 -20.99 2.20 2.22
C ASP A 5 -22.04 3.14 1.61
N GLU A 6 -21.82 4.45 1.73
CA GLU A 6 -22.73 5.45 1.17
C GLU A 6 -22.70 5.46 -0.36
N ALA A 7 -21.53 5.26 -0.99
CA ALA A 7 -21.43 5.16 -2.44
C ALA A 7 -22.23 3.96 -2.98
N LEU A 8 -22.09 2.78 -2.37
CA LEU A 8 -22.85 1.59 -2.75
C LEU A 8 -24.36 1.80 -2.58
N ARG A 9 -24.77 2.48 -1.50
CA ARG A 9 -26.18 2.78 -1.25
C ARG A 9 -26.76 3.74 -2.30
N ARG A 10 -25.98 4.75 -2.73
CA ARG A 10 -26.43 5.78 -3.70
C ARG A 10 -26.34 5.34 -5.15
N HIS A 11 -25.46 4.41 -5.49
CA HIS A 11 -25.11 4.08 -6.86
C HIS A 11 -25.28 2.58 -7.13
N PRO A 12 -26.49 2.13 -7.53
CA PRO A 12 -26.79 0.70 -7.75
C PRO A 12 -25.98 0.01 -8.85
N PHE A 13 -25.30 0.78 -9.70
CA PHE A 13 -24.41 0.24 -10.74
C PHE A 13 -23.04 -0.18 -10.18
N ILE A 14 -22.70 0.19 -8.93
CA ILE A 14 -21.47 -0.26 -8.28
C ILE A 14 -21.72 -1.66 -7.71
N ASP A 15 -20.92 -2.62 -8.15
CA ASP A 15 -21.00 -4.00 -7.71
C ASP A 15 -20.27 -4.18 -6.37
N PRO A 16 -20.96 -4.52 -5.27
CA PRO A 16 -20.34 -4.66 -3.95
C PRO A 16 -19.36 -5.83 -3.87
N ASP A 17 -19.44 -6.80 -4.78
CA ASP A 17 -18.57 -7.98 -4.82
C ASP A 17 -17.33 -7.77 -5.70
N ARG A 18 -17.19 -6.61 -6.36
CA ARG A 18 -16.07 -6.30 -7.26
C ARG A 18 -15.42 -4.96 -6.92
N LEU A 19 -15.03 -4.84 -5.65
CA LEU A 19 -14.38 -3.64 -5.12
C LEU A 19 -12.86 -3.76 -5.15
N GLY A 20 -12.20 -2.73 -5.69
CA GLY A 20 -10.76 -2.51 -5.61
C GLY A 20 -10.40 -1.32 -4.72
N VAL A 21 -9.21 -1.35 -4.11
CA VAL A 21 -8.66 -0.20 -3.36
C VAL A 21 -7.23 0.09 -3.82
N LEU A 22 -6.91 1.36 -4.07
CA LEU A 22 -5.55 1.79 -4.36
C LEU A 22 -5.21 3.11 -3.69
N GLY A 23 -3.92 3.31 -3.45
CA GLY A 23 -3.41 4.59 -2.99
C GLY A 23 -1.89 4.66 -3.01
N GLY A 24 -1.38 5.89 -3.04
CA GLY A 24 0.05 6.17 -2.98
C GLY A 24 0.44 6.95 -1.72
N SER A 25 1.65 6.74 -1.23
CA SER A 25 2.19 7.41 -0.04
C SER A 25 1.34 7.08 1.19
N TYR A 26 0.79 8.06 1.90
CA TYR A 26 -0.19 7.82 2.96
C TYR A 26 -1.42 7.02 2.46
N GLY A 27 -1.86 7.21 1.22
CA GLY A 27 -2.90 6.38 0.61
C GLY A 27 -2.48 4.93 0.39
N GLY A 28 -1.18 4.67 0.20
CA GLY A 28 -0.60 3.33 0.11
C GLY A 28 -0.56 2.68 1.50
N PHE A 29 -0.14 3.43 2.52
CA PHE A 29 -0.26 3.02 3.93
C PHE A 29 -1.70 2.63 4.27
N LEU A 30 -2.68 3.47 3.92
CA LEU A 30 -4.09 3.17 4.15
C LEU A 30 -4.58 1.97 3.34
N THR A 31 -4.09 1.79 2.11
CA THR A 31 -4.41 0.58 1.31
C THR A 31 -3.97 -0.69 2.04
N SER A 32 -2.70 -0.76 2.46
CA SER A 32 -2.16 -1.88 3.23
C SER A 32 -2.90 -2.07 4.56
N TRP A 33 -3.22 -0.97 5.26
CA TRP A 33 -3.98 -1.01 6.50
C TRP A 33 -5.38 -1.60 6.29
N ILE A 34 -6.10 -1.13 5.28
CA ILE A 34 -7.46 -1.58 4.95
C ILE A 34 -7.47 -3.09 4.72
N VAL A 35 -6.60 -3.62 3.86
CA VAL A 35 -6.58 -5.06 3.56
C VAL A 35 -6.04 -5.92 4.71
N GLY A 36 -5.37 -5.33 5.70
CA GLY A 36 -5.00 -5.98 6.95
C GLY A 36 -6.14 -6.07 7.98
N HIS A 37 -7.25 -5.36 7.74
CA HIS A 37 -8.37 -5.22 8.69
C HIS A 37 -9.74 -5.58 8.09
N THR A 38 -9.82 -5.86 6.78
CA THR A 38 -11.03 -6.36 6.12
C THR A 38 -10.70 -7.08 4.82
N ASP A 39 -11.53 -8.03 4.43
CA ASP A 39 -11.49 -8.83 3.19
C ASP A 39 -12.51 -8.35 2.14
N ARG A 40 -13.13 -7.18 2.36
CA ARG A 40 -14.15 -6.60 1.48
C ARG A 40 -13.65 -6.35 0.04
N PHE A 41 -12.37 -6.04 -0.12
CA PHE A 41 -11.77 -5.72 -1.42
C PHE A 41 -11.21 -6.99 -2.08
N LYS A 42 -11.47 -7.13 -3.39
CA LYS A 42 -11.03 -8.28 -4.19
C LYS A 42 -9.65 -8.11 -4.81
N ALA A 43 -9.18 -6.87 -4.89
CA ALA A 43 -7.80 -6.54 -5.24
C ALA A 43 -7.40 -5.21 -4.60
N ALA A 44 -6.10 -5.08 -4.32
CA ALA A 44 -5.53 -3.86 -3.79
C ALA A 44 -4.23 -3.46 -4.49
N CYS A 45 -3.94 -2.16 -4.55
CA CYS A 45 -2.66 -1.63 -5.02
C CYS A 45 -2.09 -0.61 -4.03
N SER A 46 -1.03 -0.99 -3.32
CA SER A 46 -0.28 -0.14 -2.41
C SER A 46 0.96 0.41 -3.11
N GLU A 47 1.01 1.74 -3.29
CA GLU A 47 2.14 2.39 -3.95
C GLU A 47 2.96 3.25 -2.99
N ARG A 48 4.29 3.23 -3.11
CA ARG A 48 5.24 4.12 -2.40
C ARG A 48 4.86 4.32 -0.92
N ALA A 49 4.50 3.22 -0.27
CA ALA A 49 3.82 3.19 1.02
C ALA A 49 4.79 3.06 2.19
N VAL A 50 4.33 3.46 3.38
CA VAL A 50 4.95 3.09 4.65
C VAL A 50 4.19 1.90 5.21
N ASN A 51 4.88 0.78 5.45
CA ASN A 51 4.32 -0.44 6.04
C ASN A 51 4.87 -0.74 7.44
N CYS A 52 5.98 -0.12 7.82
CA CYS A 52 6.64 -0.24 9.12
C CYS A 52 7.08 1.16 9.60
N GLN A 53 6.31 1.72 10.56
CA GLN A 53 6.59 3.03 11.14
C GLN A 53 7.92 3.04 11.88
N TYR A 54 8.30 1.92 12.52
CA TYR A 54 9.57 1.84 13.24
C TYR A 54 10.76 2.07 12.31
N THR A 55 10.82 1.39 11.15
CA THR A 55 11.93 1.60 10.20
C THR A 55 11.84 2.96 9.51
N MET A 56 10.63 3.45 9.19
CA MET A 56 10.44 4.77 8.58
C MET A 56 11.14 5.89 9.36
N PHE A 57 11.11 5.85 10.69
CA PHE A 57 11.75 6.87 11.53
C PHE A 57 13.23 7.06 11.17
N GLY A 58 13.95 5.96 10.94
CA GLY A 58 15.40 5.98 10.67
C GLY A 58 15.79 5.96 9.20
N THR A 59 14.90 5.56 8.29
CA THR A 59 15.22 5.41 6.86
C THR A 59 14.73 6.57 6.00
N SER A 60 13.61 7.21 6.38
CA SER A 60 12.98 8.28 5.59
C SER A 60 13.74 9.61 5.72
N ASP A 61 13.79 10.38 4.63
CA ASP A 61 14.35 11.75 4.58
C ASP A 61 13.70 12.71 5.59
N ILE A 62 12.45 12.44 5.99
CA ILE A 62 11.69 13.21 6.97
C ILE A 62 11.37 12.42 8.25
N GLY A 63 11.81 11.16 8.35
CA GLY A 63 11.37 10.22 9.38
C GLY A 63 11.61 10.70 10.82
N HIS A 64 12.78 11.30 11.07
CA HIS A 64 13.21 11.76 12.38
C HIS A 64 12.28 12.80 13.03
N SER A 65 11.56 13.59 12.22
CA SER A 65 10.65 14.65 12.68
C SER A 65 9.20 14.30 12.40
N PHE A 66 8.87 13.96 11.16
CA PHE A 66 7.51 13.64 10.73
C PHE A 66 6.91 12.52 11.57
N ASN A 67 7.67 11.43 11.75
CA ASN A 67 7.13 10.23 12.37
C ASN A 67 6.91 10.42 13.88
N MET A 68 7.75 11.21 14.54
CA MET A 68 7.56 11.60 15.95
C MET A 68 6.25 12.38 16.14
N VAL A 69 5.99 13.35 15.26
CA VAL A 69 4.76 14.16 15.29
C VAL A 69 3.53 13.29 15.05
N GLU A 70 3.54 12.45 14.01
CA GLU A 70 2.42 11.57 13.67
C GLU A 70 2.16 10.47 14.73
N MET A 71 3.20 10.05 15.45
CA MET A 71 3.07 9.11 16.57
C MET A 71 2.63 9.79 17.88
N GLY A 72 2.58 11.12 17.94
CA GLY A 72 2.09 11.88 19.08
C GLY A 72 3.15 12.20 20.13
N GLY A 73 4.43 12.27 19.74
CA GLY A 73 5.52 12.80 20.56
C GLY A 73 6.63 11.79 20.91
N PRO A 74 6.33 10.58 21.43
CA PRO A 74 7.37 9.65 21.85
C PRO A 74 8.27 9.18 20.71
N LEU A 75 9.54 8.98 21.01
CA LEU A 75 10.52 8.36 20.11
C LEU A 75 10.34 6.84 20.04
N PRO A 76 10.85 6.16 18.99
CA PRO A 76 10.66 4.71 18.84
C PRO A 76 11.17 3.84 20.00
N TRP A 77 12.21 4.28 20.72
CA TRP A 77 12.73 3.58 21.89
C TRP A 77 12.04 3.95 23.20
N GLU A 78 11.20 4.99 23.20
CA GLU A 78 10.36 5.38 24.33
C GLU A 78 9.02 4.66 24.30
N ASP A 79 8.48 4.41 23.10
CA ASP A 79 7.22 3.69 22.90
C ASP A 79 7.24 2.85 21.61
N LEU A 80 8.00 1.76 21.62
CA LEU A 80 8.10 0.85 20.48
C LEU A 80 6.73 0.28 20.09
N ALA A 81 5.88 -0.05 21.07
CA ALA A 81 4.59 -0.67 20.84
C ALA A 81 3.71 0.19 19.93
N ARG A 82 3.65 1.50 20.18
CA ARG A 82 2.89 2.45 19.35
C ARG A 82 3.32 2.44 17.87
N TYR A 83 4.62 2.40 17.59
CA TYR A 83 5.12 2.34 16.20
C TYR A 83 4.76 1.00 15.55
N ILE A 84 4.88 -0.12 16.27
CA ILE A 84 4.56 -1.45 15.75
C ILE A 84 3.05 -1.59 15.53
N GLU A 85 2.19 -1.21 16.48
CA GLU A 85 0.74 -1.32 16.36
C GLU A 85 0.16 -0.48 15.22
N ARG A 86 0.82 0.63 14.87
CA ARG A 86 0.44 1.53 13.77
C ARG A 86 1.12 1.18 12.44
N SER A 87 1.69 -0.01 12.32
CA SER A 87 2.34 -0.50 11.11
C SER A 87 1.50 -1.55 10.39
N PRO A 88 1.13 -1.37 9.10
CA PRO A 88 0.43 -2.39 8.32
C PRO A 88 1.11 -3.77 8.34
N LEU A 89 2.45 -3.80 8.39
CA LEU A 89 3.24 -5.04 8.46
C LEU A 89 2.87 -5.91 9.66
N THR A 90 2.49 -5.31 10.80
CA THR A 90 2.04 -6.03 12.01
C THR A 90 0.82 -6.91 11.74
N TYR A 91 0.00 -6.52 10.77
CA TYR A 91 -1.24 -7.21 10.39
C TYR A 91 -1.09 -8.01 9.10
N ALA A 92 0.12 -8.21 8.57
CA ALA A 92 0.34 -8.88 7.29
C ALA A 92 -0.29 -10.28 7.22
N LYS A 93 -0.38 -11.01 8.34
CA LYS A 93 -1.05 -12.32 8.41
C LYS A 93 -2.54 -12.29 8.01
N ASN A 94 -3.20 -11.16 8.24
CA ASN A 94 -4.63 -10.95 7.97
C ASN A 94 -4.88 -10.57 6.50
N ILE A 95 -3.86 -10.12 5.78
CA ILE A 95 -3.98 -9.73 4.38
C ILE A 95 -4.20 -10.98 3.54
N VAL A 96 -5.44 -11.17 3.11
CA VAL A 96 -5.88 -12.24 2.18
C VAL A 96 -6.17 -11.70 0.78
N THR A 97 -6.49 -10.41 0.67
CA THR A 97 -6.73 -9.73 -0.60
C THR A 97 -5.47 -9.74 -1.46
N PRO A 98 -5.56 -10.13 -2.75
CA PRO A 98 -4.48 -9.99 -3.72
C PRO A 98 -3.91 -8.57 -3.73
N LEU A 99 -2.60 -8.43 -3.47
CA LEU A 99 -1.94 -7.13 -3.32
C LEU A 99 -0.87 -6.88 -4.39
N LEU A 100 -1.05 -5.82 -5.16
CA LEU A 100 -0.01 -5.22 -5.98
C LEU A 100 0.75 -4.18 -5.16
N ILE A 101 2.07 -4.34 -5.06
CA ILE A 101 2.99 -3.39 -4.44
C ILE A 101 3.78 -2.70 -5.56
N ILE A 102 3.75 -1.38 -5.60
CA ILE A 102 4.54 -0.58 -6.56
C ILE A 102 5.46 0.35 -5.78
N HIS A 103 6.76 0.28 -6.06
CA HIS A 103 7.75 1.11 -5.37
C HIS A 103 8.91 1.51 -6.28
N SER A 104 9.57 2.60 -5.95
CA SER A 104 10.71 3.15 -6.69
C SER A 104 11.98 3.06 -5.86
N GLU A 105 13.11 2.71 -6.49
CA GLU A 105 14.36 2.41 -5.78
C GLU A 105 14.95 3.62 -5.04
N ASP A 106 14.81 4.82 -5.62
CA ASP A 106 15.38 6.06 -5.07
C ASP A 106 14.32 6.88 -4.30
N ASP A 107 13.25 6.23 -3.84
CA ASP A 107 12.25 6.87 -2.99
C ASP A 107 12.79 7.06 -1.56
N LEU A 108 13.34 8.23 -1.26
CA LEU A 108 13.83 8.57 0.07
C LEU A 108 12.71 8.99 1.04
N ARG A 109 11.51 9.29 0.52
CA ARG A 109 10.36 9.71 1.34
C ARG A 109 9.73 8.52 2.04
N CYS A 110 9.46 7.48 1.27
CA CYS A 110 9.05 6.17 1.76
C CYS A 110 10.10 5.17 1.23
N PRO A 111 11.15 4.87 1.99
CA PRO A 111 12.23 3.99 1.54
C PRO A 111 11.75 2.63 1.06
N ILE A 112 12.43 2.06 0.06
CA ILE A 112 11.98 0.83 -0.61
C ILE A 112 11.88 -0.39 0.31
N GLU A 113 12.62 -0.39 1.43
CA GLU A 113 12.51 -1.41 2.48
C GLU A 113 11.07 -1.58 2.99
N GLN A 114 10.25 -0.52 2.93
CA GLN A 114 8.84 -0.57 3.29
C GLN A 114 8.03 -1.53 2.40
N ALA A 115 8.32 -1.55 1.10
CA ALA A 115 7.71 -2.49 0.16
C ALA A 115 8.29 -3.90 0.29
N GLU A 116 9.61 -4.01 0.46
CA GLU A 116 10.32 -5.28 0.59
C GLU A 116 9.84 -6.08 1.80
N GLN A 117 9.73 -5.44 2.97
CA GLN A 117 9.27 -6.08 4.20
C GLN A 117 7.87 -6.70 4.03
N LEU A 118 6.92 -5.93 3.48
CA LEU A 118 5.55 -6.41 3.28
C LEU A 118 5.50 -7.51 2.20
N PHE A 119 6.21 -7.34 1.09
CA PHE A 119 6.28 -8.35 0.03
C PHE A 119 6.80 -9.68 0.55
N VAL A 120 7.93 -9.68 1.26
CA VAL A 120 8.54 -10.90 1.81
C VAL A 120 7.61 -11.57 2.82
N ALA A 121 6.96 -10.79 3.71
CA ALA A 121 5.98 -11.33 4.65
C ALA A 121 4.82 -12.03 3.93
N LEU A 122 4.23 -11.38 2.93
CA LEU A 122 3.11 -11.94 2.15
C LEU A 122 3.53 -13.17 1.34
N LYS A 123 4.72 -13.16 0.74
CA LYS A 123 5.27 -14.35 0.07
C LYS A 123 5.47 -15.51 1.04
N LYS A 124 5.99 -15.26 2.25
CA LYS A 124 6.17 -16.29 3.29
C LYS A 124 4.83 -16.89 3.73
N LEU A 125 3.79 -16.06 3.79
CA LEU A 125 2.41 -16.44 4.10
C LEU A 125 1.67 -17.07 2.90
N ARG A 126 2.34 -17.25 1.76
CA ARG A 126 1.76 -17.78 0.51
C ARG A 126 0.54 -16.98 0.02
N ARG A 127 0.54 -15.67 0.25
CA ARG A 127 -0.48 -14.76 -0.30
C ARG A 127 -0.19 -14.44 -1.76
N GLU A 128 -1.24 -14.10 -2.49
CA GLU A 128 -1.12 -13.54 -3.82
C GLU A 128 -0.61 -12.11 -3.74
N VAL A 129 0.63 -11.89 -4.18
CA VAL A 129 1.29 -10.59 -4.13
C VAL A 129 2.23 -10.44 -5.31
N ARG A 130 2.23 -9.26 -5.92
CA ARG A 130 3.17 -8.84 -6.97
C ARG A 130 3.91 -7.59 -6.50
N PHE A 131 5.23 -7.55 -6.68
CA PHE A 131 6.03 -6.36 -6.40
C PHE A 131 6.67 -5.84 -7.71
N VAL A 132 6.25 -4.65 -8.13
CA VAL A 132 6.84 -3.92 -9.26
C VAL A 132 7.79 -2.86 -8.71
N ARG A 133 9.06 -2.98 -9.10
CA ARG A 133 10.15 -2.14 -8.61
C ARG A 133 10.71 -1.30 -9.76
N PHE A 134 10.68 0.03 -9.60
CA PHE A 134 11.10 0.98 -10.62
C PHE A 134 12.50 1.57 -10.34
N PRO A 135 13.52 1.26 -11.16
CA PRO A 135 14.87 1.77 -10.98
C PRO A 135 15.02 3.21 -11.47
N GLY A 136 15.84 4.00 -10.78
CA GLY A 136 16.13 5.38 -11.18
C GLY A 136 14.92 6.30 -11.09
N GLU A 137 14.01 6.04 -10.16
CA GLU A 137 12.76 6.76 -9.89
C GLU A 137 12.64 7.02 -8.39
N ASN A 138 11.90 8.05 -8.01
CA ASN A 138 11.70 8.45 -6.60
C ASN A 138 10.20 8.55 -6.25
N HIS A 139 9.88 9.18 -5.11
CA HIS A 139 8.51 9.35 -4.62
C HIS A 139 7.55 10.02 -5.61
N GLU A 140 8.08 10.81 -6.56
CA GLU A 140 7.32 11.56 -7.56
C GLU A 140 7.06 10.77 -8.85
N MET A 141 7.48 9.50 -8.94
CA MET A 141 7.40 8.70 -10.17
C MET A 141 6.04 8.78 -10.88
N SER A 142 4.93 8.72 -10.13
CA SER A 142 3.58 8.79 -10.71
C SER A 142 3.25 10.13 -11.39
N ARG A 143 3.89 11.22 -10.94
CA ARG A 143 3.60 12.61 -11.32
C ARG A 143 4.59 13.13 -12.37
N SER A 144 5.88 12.94 -12.12
CA SER A 144 6.98 13.50 -12.93
C SER A 144 8.07 12.50 -13.29
N GLY A 145 7.88 11.20 -13.01
CA GLY A 145 8.80 10.15 -13.42
C GLY A 145 8.93 10.01 -14.94
N LYS A 146 9.87 9.18 -15.37
CA LYS A 146 10.13 8.94 -16.81
C LYS A 146 8.84 8.51 -17.50
N PRO A 147 8.49 9.05 -18.68
CA PRO A 147 7.22 8.75 -19.36
C PRO A 147 6.97 7.24 -19.54
N ARG A 148 8.01 6.47 -19.87
CA ARG A 148 7.94 5.01 -19.97
C ARG A 148 7.53 4.37 -18.64
N HIS A 149 8.15 4.75 -17.52
CA HIS A 149 7.84 4.17 -16.22
C HIS A 149 6.42 4.50 -15.76
N ARG A 150 5.95 5.73 -16.03
CA ARG A 150 4.56 6.12 -15.78
C ARG A 150 3.57 5.26 -16.58
N LEU A 151 3.90 4.97 -17.84
CA LEU A 151 3.10 4.08 -18.68
C LEU A 151 3.09 2.64 -18.15
N GLU A 152 4.25 2.07 -17.81
CA GLU A 152 4.31 0.70 -17.24
C GLU A 152 3.57 0.61 -15.90
N ARG A 153 3.67 1.64 -15.05
CA ARG A 153 2.90 1.73 -13.79
C ARG A 153 1.40 1.61 -14.08
N PHE A 154 0.87 2.37 -15.04
CA PHE A 154 -0.55 2.28 -15.39
C PHE A 154 -0.94 0.91 -15.93
N ARG A 155 -0.11 0.30 -16.78
CA ARG A 155 -0.36 -1.06 -17.29
C ARG A 155 -0.47 -2.08 -16.17
N HIS A 156 0.49 -2.10 -15.25
CA HIS A 156 0.44 -3.04 -14.13
C HIS A 156 -0.77 -2.85 -13.22
N ILE A 157 -1.21 -1.60 -13.00
CA ILE A 157 -2.42 -1.31 -12.21
C ILE A 157 -3.66 -1.85 -12.93
N LEU A 158 -3.82 -1.53 -14.23
CA LEU A 158 -4.96 -1.97 -15.02
C LEU A 158 -5.01 -3.50 -15.12
N GLU A 159 -3.91 -4.13 -15.54
CA GLU A 159 -3.80 -5.59 -15.62
C GLU A 159 -4.11 -6.29 -14.28
N TRP A 160 -3.70 -5.69 -13.17
CA TRP A 160 -3.98 -6.25 -11.84
C TRP A 160 -5.45 -6.18 -11.48
N PHE A 161 -6.10 -5.03 -11.71
CA PHE A 161 -7.52 -4.90 -11.41
C PHE A 161 -8.40 -5.68 -12.39
N ASP A 162 -8.06 -5.72 -13.68
CA ASP A 162 -8.78 -6.50 -14.69
C ASP A 162 -8.78 -7.99 -14.31
N ALA A 163 -7.60 -8.55 -13.96
CA ALA A 163 -7.48 -9.97 -13.58
C ALA A 163 -8.29 -10.37 -12.33
N HIS A 164 -8.67 -9.43 -11.47
CA HIS A 164 -9.33 -9.72 -10.20
C HIS A 164 -10.76 -9.18 -10.08
N LEU A 165 -11.15 -8.22 -10.93
CA LEU A 165 -12.46 -7.56 -10.90
C LEU A 165 -13.29 -7.82 -12.16
N GLU A 166 -12.73 -8.42 -13.22
CA GLU A 166 -13.53 -8.84 -14.36
C GLU A 166 -14.50 -9.97 -13.99
N LYS A 167 -15.67 -9.98 -14.63
CA LYS A 167 -16.58 -11.12 -14.54
C LYS A 167 -15.97 -12.26 -15.34
N THR A 168 -15.81 -13.43 -14.75
CA THR A 168 -15.67 -14.64 -15.56
C THR A 168 -16.86 -14.68 -16.53
N PRO A 169 -16.64 -14.79 -17.85
CA PRO A 169 -17.75 -14.93 -18.78
C PRO A 169 -18.58 -16.15 -18.37
N SER A 170 -19.87 -15.93 -18.13
CA SER A 170 -20.87 -16.98 -17.94
C SER A 170 -21.07 -17.79 -19.21
#